data_AF-A0A2M7MHN1-F1
#
_entry.id   AF-A0A2M7MHN1-F1
#
_cell.length_a   1.000
_cell.length_b   1.000
_cell.length_c   1.000
_cell.angle_alpha   90.00
_cell.angle_beta   90.00
_cell.angle_gamma   90.00
#
_symmetry.space_group_name_H-M   'P 1'
#
loop_
_entity.id
_entity.type
_entity.pdbx_description
1 polymer ?
#
loop_
_entity_poly.entity_id
_entity_poly.type
_entity_poly.pdbx_seq_one_letter_code
_entity_poly.pdbx_strand_id
1 'polypeptide(L)'
;MKKIFQKNKDVISQDKTIGWLYTPTVKDHFFKPRNIQLDEPKKGEYNGVGTAGSPVCGDVMTIWIKINPRSERIKKCAWRTFGCASAIASTSMLSVIVTRRGGM
;
A
#
# COMPACT_ATOMS: atom_id res chain seq x y z
N MET A 1 -30.60 27.49 -2.11
CA MET A 1 -29.16 27.58 -1.76
C MET A 1 -28.42 26.38 -2.34
N LYS A 2 -27.63 26.56 -3.40
CA LYS A 2 -26.74 25.51 -3.89
C LYS A 2 -25.55 25.42 -2.92
N LYS A 3 -25.46 24.34 -2.13
CA LYS A 3 -24.24 24.01 -1.39
C LYS A 3 -23.13 23.85 -2.43
N ILE A 4 -22.23 24.82 -2.50
CA ILE A 4 -20.98 24.70 -3.24
C ILE A 4 -20.18 23.65 -2.47
N PHE A 5 -20.33 22.38 -2.88
CA PHE A 5 -19.41 21.34 -2.45
C PHE A 5 -18.03 21.75 -2.96
N GLN A 6 -17.14 22.10 -2.03
CA GLN A 6 -15.75 22.39 -2.33
C GLN A 6 -15.13 21.12 -2.92
N LYS A 7 -15.11 21.05 -4.25
CA LYS A 7 -14.69 19.89 -5.03
C LYS A 7 -13.17 19.81 -4.90
N ASN A 8 -12.69 18.88 -4.09
CA ASN A 8 -11.28 18.57 -3.77
C ASN A 8 -10.64 19.40 -2.65
N LYS A 9 -10.71 18.87 -1.43
CA LYS A 9 -9.72 19.16 -0.37
C LYS A 9 -8.45 18.39 -0.71
N ASP A 10 -7.54 19.02 -1.43
CA ASP A 10 -6.19 18.47 -1.70
C ASP A 10 -5.23 18.76 -0.52
N VAL A 11 -4.08 18.10 -0.47
CA VAL A 11 -2.98 18.50 0.41
C VAL A 11 -2.30 19.71 -0.22
N ILE A 12 -2.37 20.83 0.47
CA ILE A 12 -1.82 22.11 0.08
C ILE A 12 -1.11 22.73 1.27
N SER A 13 -0.01 23.44 1.00
CA SER A 13 0.70 24.23 2.00
C SER A 13 -0.20 25.32 2.59
N GLN A 14 0.14 25.81 3.77
CA GLN A 14 -0.68 26.80 4.48
C GLN A 14 -0.79 28.13 3.71
N ASP A 15 0.28 28.52 3.03
CA ASP A 15 0.34 29.67 2.13
C ASP A 15 -0.28 29.41 0.75
N LYS A 16 -0.75 28.17 0.50
CA LYS A 16 -1.40 27.70 -0.74
C LYS A 16 -0.52 27.80 -2.00
N THR A 17 0.79 27.91 -1.84
CA THR A 17 1.74 28.01 -2.96
C THR A 17 2.15 26.64 -3.50
N ILE A 18 2.13 25.60 -2.66
CA ILE A 18 2.60 24.25 -3.00
C ILE A 18 1.49 23.24 -2.74
N GLY A 19 1.20 22.41 -3.74
CA GLY A 19 0.28 21.28 -3.66
C GLY A 19 0.98 19.94 -3.50
N TRP A 20 0.23 18.86 -3.61
CA TRP A 20 0.76 17.50 -3.65
C TRP A 20 1.85 17.35 -4.74
N LEU A 21 3.06 16.92 -4.32
CA LEU A 21 4.25 16.90 -5.18
C LEU A 21 4.32 15.68 -6.12
N TYR A 22 3.77 14.54 -5.70
CA TYR A 22 3.91 13.28 -6.45
C TYR A 22 2.81 13.09 -7.50
N THR A 23 2.93 12.02 -8.30
CA THR A 23 1.90 11.70 -9.29
C THR A 23 0.55 11.40 -8.64
N PRO A 24 -0.56 11.53 -9.41
CA PRO A 24 -1.89 11.13 -8.94
C PRO A 24 -1.94 9.67 -8.48
N THR A 25 -1.14 8.80 -9.10
CA THR A 25 -1.03 7.39 -8.73
C THR A 25 -0.43 7.21 -7.33
N VAL A 26 0.67 7.88 -7.02
CA VAL A 26 1.26 7.81 -5.67
C VAL A 26 0.27 8.34 -4.64
N LYS A 27 -0.40 9.45 -4.95
CA LYS A 27 -1.44 10.03 -4.08
C LYS A 27 -2.56 9.05 -3.77
N ASP A 28 -3.09 8.41 -4.80
CA ASP A 28 -4.17 7.44 -4.68
C ASP A 28 -3.75 6.22 -3.87
N HIS A 29 -2.55 5.69 -4.09
CA HIS A 29 -2.02 4.57 -3.31
C HIS A 29 -1.64 4.94 -1.87
N PHE A 30 -1.32 6.21 -1.60
CA PHE A 30 -1.09 6.71 -0.25
C PHE A 30 -2.40 6.88 0.54
N PHE A 31 -3.40 7.56 -0.03
CA PHE A 31 -4.66 7.87 0.67
C PHE A 31 -5.68 6.73 0.64
N LYS A 32 -5.58 5.82 -0.35
CA LYS A 32 -6.44 4.65 -0.49
C LYS A 32 -5.60 3.41 -0.74
N PRO A 33 -4.73 3.01 0.20
CA PRO A 33 -3.84 1.89 0.00
C PRO A 33 -4.60 0.59 -0.26
N ARG A 34 -4.06 -0.24 -1.14
CA ARG A 34 -4.58 -1.56 -1.53
C ARG A 34 -3.84 -2.65 -0.78
N ASN A 35 -4.57 -3.74 -0.50
CA ASN A 35 -4.05 -4.99 0.07
C ASN A 35 -3.35 -4.83 1.42
N ILE A 36 -3.80 -3.87 2.25
CA ILE A 36 -3.37 -3.82 3.64
C ILE A 36 -3.94 -5.01 4.40
N GLN A 37 -3.07 -5.68 5.16
CA GLN A 37 -3.43 -6.69 6.13
C GLN A 37 -3.54 -6.02 7.51
N LEU A 38 -4.75 -5.70 7.93
CA LEU A 38 -4.99 -5.07 9.24
C LEU A 38 -5.05 -6.12 10.36
N ASP A 39 -5.80 -7.19 10.12
CA ASP A 39 -5.98 -8.30 11.05
C ASP A 39 -4.91 -9.38 10.86
N GLU A 40 -4.72 -10.24 11.86
CA GLU A 40 -3.86 -11.40 11.70
C GLU A 40 -4.40 -12.36 10.63
N PRO A 41 -3.55 -12.84 9.70
CA PRO A 41 -3.98 -13.76 8.66
C PRO A 41 -4.55 -15.07 9.22
N LYS A 42 -5.52 -15.63 8.51
CA LYS A 42 -6.04 -16.96 8.86
C LYS A 42 -5.01 -18.03 8.53
N LYS A 43 -4.98 -19.11 9.31
CA LYS A 43 -4.12 -20.27 9.05
C LYS A 43 -4.36 -20.79 7.62
N GLY A 44 -3.28 -20.91 6.84
CA GLY A 44 -3.30 -21.41 5.46
C GLY A 44 -3.69 -20.38 4.39
N GLU A 45 -4.07 -19.15 4.78
CA GLU A 45 -4.42 -18.09 3.84
C GLU A 45 -3.23 -17.70 2.95
N TYR A 46 -2.05 -17.63 3.54
CA TYR A 46 -0.77 -17.36 2.89
C TYR A 46 0.17 -18.55 3.09
N ASN A 47 1.10 -18.74 2.16
CA ASN A 47 2.15 -19.77 2.24
C ASN A 47 3.57 -19.19 2.15
N GLY A 48 3.70 -17.87 2.14
CA GLY A 48 4.94 -17.15 2.36
C GLY A 48 4.70 -15.92 3.23
N VAL A 49 5.62 -15.64 4.13
CA VAL A 49 5.64 -14.44 4.97
C VAL A 49 7.08 -13.97 5.11
N GLY A 50 7.29 -12.66 5.04
CA GLY A 50 8.59 -12.03 5.27
C GLY A 50 8.42 -10.74 6.04
N THR A 51 9.30 -10.51 7.01
CA THR A 51 9.35 -9.27 7.78
C THR A 51 10.74 -8.65 7.66
N ALA A 52 10.78 -7.36 7.36
CA ALA A 52 11.99 -6.56 7.34
C ALA A 52 11.74 -5.26 8.10
N GLY A 53 12.75 -4.75 8.78
CA GLY A 53 12.67 -3.49 9.50
C GLY A 53 14.04 -2.94 9.83
N SER A 54 14.10 -1.67 10.21
CA SER A 54 15.32 -1.00 10.62
C SER A 54 15.14 -0.34 11.98
N PRO A 55 15.96 -0.69 12.98
CA PRO A 55 15.88 -0.05 14.30
C PRO A 55 16.29 1.43 14.27
N VAL A 56 16.97 1.88 13.21
CA VAL A 56 17.45 3.26 13.07
C VAL A 56 16.31 4.23 12.76
N CYS A 57 15.34 3.82 11.92
CA CYS A 57 14.19 4.64 11.56
C CYS A 57 12.88 4.18 12.24
N GLY A 58 12.89 3.05 12.95
CA GLY A 58 11.71 2.48 13.60
C GLY A 58 10.71 1.86 12.63
N ASP A 59 11.07 1.72 11.35
CA ASP A 59 10.20 1.14 10.33
C ASP A 59 10.20 -0.39 10.43
N VAL A 60 9.01 -0.99 10.40
CA VAL A 60 8.83 -2.44 10.27
C VAL A 60 7.78 -2.71 9.20
N MET A 61 8.07 -3.64 8.30
CA MET A 61 7.17 -4.08 7.24
C MET A 61 7.09 -5.61 7.20
N THR A 62 5.87 -6.12 7.19
CA THR A 62 5.56 -7.53 6.95
C THR A 62 4.78 -7.66 5.65
N ILE A 63 5.17 -8.62 4.82
CA ILE A 63 4.48 -9.00 3.58
C ILE A 63 4.09 -10.46 3.67
N TRP A 64 2.85 -10.76 3.28
CA TRP A 64 2.33 -12.11 3.12
C TRP A 64 1.99 -12.37 1.66
N ILE A 65 2.38 -13.54 1.17
CA ILE A 65 2.12 -13.96 -0.20
C ILE A 65 1.43 -15.32 -0.25
N LYS A 66 0.56 -15.49 -1.24
CA LYS A 66 -0.01 -16.79 -1.61
C LYS A 66 0.51 -17.17 -2.99
N ILE A 67 1.42 -18.12 -3.03
CA ILE A 67 1.98 -18.68 -4.26
C ILE A 67 1.16 -19.91 -4.65
N ASN A 68 0.77 -20.01 -5.93
CA ASN A 68 0.20 -21.24 -6.46
C ASN A 68 1.33 -22.27 -6.67
N PRO A 69 1.27 -23.47 -6.06
CA PRO A 69 2.38 -24.42 -6.10
C PRO A 69 2.60 -25.08 -7.47
N ARG A 70 1.63 -25.03 -8.38
CA ARG A 70 1.76 -25.61 -9.73
C ARG A 70 2.30 -24.60 -10.73
N SER A 71 1.81 -23.35 -10.65
CA SER A 71 2.21 -22.31 -11.59
C SER A 71 3.36 -21.45 -11.08
N GLU A 72 3.72 -21.59 -9.81
CA GLU A 72 4.72 -20.77 -9.09
C GLU A 72 4.44 -19.26 -9.11
N ARG A 73 3.18 -18.88 -9.35
CA ARG A 73 2.78 -17.47 -9.48
C ARG A 73 2.19 -16.90 -8.20
N ILE A 74 2.43 -15.62 -7.95
CA ILE A 74 1.89 -14.90 -6.79
C ILE A 74 0.40 -14.58 -7.03
N LYS A 75 -0.50 -15.25 -6.30
CA LYS A 75 -1.95 -15.05 -6.38
C LYS A 75 -2.49 -14.00 -5.41
N LYS A 76 -1.84 -13.81 -4.27
CA LYS A 76 -2.15 -12.76 -3.31
C LYS A 76 -0.85 -12.17 -2.77
N CYS A 77 -0.85 -10.87 -2.55
CA CYS A 77 0.21 -10.14 -1.85
C CYS A 77 -0.50 -9.15 -0.94
N ALA A 78 -0.34 -9.33 0.37
CA ALA A 78 -0.86 -8.43 1.39
C ALA A 78 0.28 -7.96 2.27
N TRP A 79 0.12 -6.81 2.91
CA TRP A 79 1.22 -6.18 3.63
C TRP A 79 0.72 -5.35 4.80
N ARG A 80 1.60 -5.17 5.79
CA ARG A 80 1.40 -4.30 6.94
C ARG A 80 2.71 -3.60 7.23
N THR A 81 2.68 -2.29 7.44
CA THR A 81 3.87 -1.54 7.81
C THR A 81 3.55 -0.58 8.94
N PHE A 82 4.54 -0.36 9.81
CA PHE A 82 4.55 0.67 10.82
C PHE A 82 5.75 1.57 10.52
N GLY A 83 5.50 2.88 10.43
CA GLY A 83 6.53 3.87 10.14
C GLY A 83 6.30 4.64 8.83
N CYS A 84 7.30 4.66 7.95
CA CYS A 84 7.43 5.61 6.85
C CYS A 84 6.22 5.71 5.89
N ALA A 85 5.73 6.94 5.68
CA ALA A 85 4.63 7.25 4.78
C ALA A 85 4.89 6.85 3.31
N SER A 86 6.15 6.88 2.85
CA SER A 86 6.49 6.48 1.48
C SER A 86 6.36 4.96 1.26
N ALA A 87 6.53 4.17 2.33
CA ALA A 87 6.39 2.72 2.29
C ALA A 87 4.92 2.33 2.02
N ILE A 88 3.96 3.09 2.53
CA ILE A 88 2.52 2.85 2.31
C ILE A 88 2.19 2.88 0.81
N ALA A 89 2.53 3.97 0.13
CA ALA A 89 2.20 4.13 -1.29
C ALA A 89 2.97 3.12 -2.16
N SER A 90 4.26 2.93 -1.87
CA SER A 90 5.14 2.03 -2.63
C SER A 90 4.69 0.57 -2.51
N THR A 91 4.43 0.09 -1.29
CA THR A 91 4.01 -1.29 -1.05
C THR A 91 2.57 -1.53 -1.50
N SER A 92 1.71 -0.51 -1.41
CA SER A 92 0.39 -0.57 -2.03
C SER A 92 0.47 -0.77 -3.54
N MET A 93 1.38 -0.09 -4.24
CA MET A 93 1.54 -0.28 -5.68
C MET A 93 2.16 -1.65 -5.98
N LEU A 94 3.19 -2.05 -5.22
CA LEU A 94 3.85 -3.35 -5.35
C LEU A 94 2.84 -4.50 -5.31
N SER A 95 2.00 -4.54 -4.27
CA SER A 95 1.00 -5.61 -4.08
C SER A 95 0.04 -5.75 -5.27
N VAL A 96 -0.31 -4.64 -5.92
CA VAL A 96 -1.12 -4.63 -7.14
C VAL A 96 -0.31 -5.12 -8.35
N ILE A 97 0.92 -4.66 -8.54
CA ILE A 97 1.76 -5.05 -9.69
C ILE A 97 2.03 -6.56 -9.67
N VAL A 98 2.44 -7.10 -8.53
CA VAL A 98 2.83 -8.52 -8.42
C VAL A 98 1.65 -9.50 -8.49
N THR A 99 0.41 -9.03 -8.34
CA THR A 99 -0.80 -9.86 -8.44
C THR A 99 -1.58 -9.65 -9.74
N ARG A 100 -1.26 -8.60 -10.51
CA ARG A 100 -1.93 -8.28 -11.78
C ARG A 100 -1.71 -9.38 -12.82
N ARG A 101 -2.65 -9.47 -13.77
CA ARG A 101 -2.61 -10.39 -14.94
C ARG A 101 -2.33 -11.86 -14.59
N GLY A 102 -2.85 -12.33 -13.45
CA GLY A 102 -2.71 -13.72 -13.01
C GLY A 102 -1.52 -13.98 -12.08
N GLY A 103 -0.82 -12.92 -11.65
CA GLY A 103 0.34 -12.97 -10.75
C GLY A 103 1.65 -12.81 -11.52
N MET A 104 2.69 -12.28 -10.86
CA MET A 104 4.07 -12.48 -11.30
C MET A 104 4.35 -13.98 -11.29
#